data_AF-A0A1B5EC79-F1
#
_entry.id   AF-A0A1B5EC79-F1
#
_cell.length_a   1.000
_cell.length_b   1.000
_cell.length_c   1.000
_cell.angle_alpha   90.00
_cell.angle_beta   90.00
_cell.angle_gamma   90.00
#
_symmetry.space_group_name_H-M   'P 1'
#
loop_
_entity.id
_entity.type
_entity.pdbx_description
1 polymer ?
#
loop_
_entity_poly.entity_id
_entity_poly.type
_entity_poly.pdbx_seq_one_letter_code
_entity_poly.pdbx_strand_id
1 'polypeptide(L)'
;MPFYSEERKAALLKMMLPPLSLSAAEVARREGCSDMSLHYWRKQAAARGTQLSDAKQPAENWSAESKLTIIIETGSLSELEVGEYCRRKGIFPEQITDWRNAFIAGSTKQSTAKTATSGQSRDDKNRIRELERELRRKDAALAETAALLVLRKKLNAYWGSDDEAN
;
A
#
# COMPACT_ATOMS: atom_id res chain seq x y z
N MET A 1 16.39 14.90 37.30
CA MET A 1 16.21 15.49 35.95
C MET A 1 15.60 16.87 36.10
N PRO A 2 16.05 17.89 35.36
CA PRO A 2 15.44 19.21 35.41
C PRO A 2 13.98 19.11 34.96
N PHE A 3 13.04 19.51 35.82
CA PHE A 3 11.63 19.60 35.46
C PHE A 3 11.42 20.86 34.62
N TYR A 4 11.17 20.69 33.33
CA TYR A 4 10.76 21.78 32.45
C TYR A 4 9.24 21.90 32.49
N SER A 5 8.72 23.10 32.79
CA SER A 5 7.29 23.40 32.68
C SER A 5 6.82 23.26 31.23
N GLU A 6 5.54 22.92 31.03
CA GLU A 6 4.95 22.80 29.69
C GLU A 6 5.04 24.12 28.91
N GLU A 7 4.89 25.26 29.60
CA GLU A 7 5.06 26.60 29.02
C GLU A 7 6.46 26.82 28.46
N ARG A 8 7.49 26.37 29.19
CA ARG A 8 8.89 26.50 28.75
C ARG A 8 9.17 25.59 27.56
N LYS A 9 8.64 24.36 27.54
CA LYS A 9 8.75 23.47 26.36
C LYS A 9 8.10 24.08 25.13
N ALA A 10 6.91 24.67 25.28
CA ALA A 10 6.20 25.31 24.19
C ALA A 10 6.95 26.53 23.64
N ALA A 11 7.54 27.36 24.51
CA ALA A 11 8.35 28.51 24.10
C ALA A 11 9.59 28.08 23.31
N LEU A 12 10.30 27.04 23.76
CA LEU A 12 11.46 26.49 23.06
C LEU A 12 11.09 25.91 21.69
N LEU A 13 9.99 25.17 21.60
CA LEU A 13 9.50 24.64 20.32
C LEU A 13 9.05 25.77 19.37
N LYS A 14 8.49 26.86 19.88
CA LYS A 14 8.11 28.04 19.08
C LYS A 14 9.33 28.73 18.44
N MET A 15 10.49 28.72 19.10
CA MET A 15 11.72 29.25 18.50
C MET A 15 12.23 28.41 17.32
N MET A 16 11.91 27.11 17.31
CA MET A 16 12.24 26.19 16.21
C MET A 16 11.24 26.25 15.04
N LEU A 17 10.19 27.07 15.16
CA LEU A 17 9.17 27.30 14.14
C LEU A 17 9.39 28.64 13.43
N PRO A 18 8.80 28.83 12.24
CA PRO A 18 8.70 30.15 11.63
C PRO A 18 8.07 31.16 12.61
N PRO A 19 8.59 32.39 12.72
CA PRO A 19 9.49 33.09 11.80
C PRO A 19 11.01 32.93 12.05
N LEU A 20 11.40 32.30 13.17
CA LEU A 20 12.82 32.22 13.56
C LEU A 20 13.52 30.98 12.97
N SER A 21 12.81 29.86 12.84
CA SER A 21 13.29 28.60 12.25
C SER A 21 14.67 28.15 12.76
N LEU A 22 14.95 28.37 14.04
CA LEU A 22 16.24 28.04 14.65
C LEU A 22 16.44 26.53 14.76
N SER A 23 17.70 26.08 14.61
CA SER A 23 18.06 24.68 14.82
C SER A 23 18.00 24.29 16.30
N ALA A 24 17.78 23.00 16.57
CA ALA A 24 17.74 22.48 17.94
C ALA A 24 19.07 22.77 18.70
N ALA A 25 20.20 22.65 18.00
CA ALA A 25 21.53 22.97 18.53
C ALA A 25 21.72 24.46 18.85
N GLU A 26 21.11 25.37 18.11
CA GLU A 26 21.16 26.81 18.41
C GLU A 26 20.30 27.18 19.61
N VAL A 27 19.10 26.60 19.70
CA VAL A 27 18.21 26.77 20.87
C VAL A 27 18.85 26.19 22.13
N ALA A 28 19.48 25.01 22.03
CA ALA A 28 20.23 24.38 23.11
C ALA A 28 21.35 25.29 23.64
N ARG A 29 22.13 25.91 22.76
CA ARG A 29 23.21 26.83 23.13
C ARG A 29 22.70 28.12 23.77
N ARG A 30 21.59 28.69 23.28
CA ARG A 30 21.03 29.95 23.81
C ARG A 30 20.38 29.77 25.18
N GLU A 31 19.58 28.73 25.32
CA GLU A 31 18.68 28.56 26.47
C GLU A 31 19.24 27.56 27.51
N GLY A 32 20.42 27.00 27.25
CA GLY A 32 21.09 26.06 28.15
C GLY A 32 20.32 24.75 28.33
N CYS A 33 19.61 24.29 27.29
CA CYS A 33 18.85 23.05 27.30
C CYS A 33 19.55 21.94 26.51
N SER A 34 19.23 20.68 26.82
CA SER A 34 19.81 19.55 26.10
C SER A 34 19.17 19.40 24.71
N ASP A 35 20.00 19.33 23.67
CA ASP A 35 19.59 19.11 22.29
C ASP A 35 18.70 17.84 22.16
N MET A 36 19.05 16.78 22.90
CA MET A 36 18.29 15.55 22.95
C MET A 36 16.86 15.73 23.50
N SER A 37 16.68 16.65 24.47
CA SER A 37 15.35 16.94 25.03
C SER A 37 14.47 17.71 24.05
N LEU A 38 15.06 18.64 23.28
CA LEU A 38 14.34 19.38 22.23
C LEU A 38 13.85 18.43 21.12
N HIS A 39 14.71 17.51 20.67
CA HIS A 39 14.33 16.48 19.70
C HIS A 39 13.20 15.59 20.22
N TYR A 40 13.27 15.17 21.48
CA TYR A 40 12.23 14.37 22.12
C TYR A 40 10.89 15.11 22.19
N TRP A 41 10.87 16.38 22.62
CA TRP A 41 9.64 17.17 22.69
C TRP A 41 9.06 17.49 21.31
N ARG A 42 9.91 17.74 20.31
CA ARG A 42 9.46 17.92 18.91
C ARG A 42 8.75 16.66 18.39
N LYS A 43 9.32 15.48 18.65
CA LYS A 43 8.70 14.19 18.28
C LYS A 43 7.38 13.97 19.03
N GLN A 44 7.32 14.30 20.31
CA GLN A 44 6.11 14.20 21.12
C GLN A 44 5.00 15.16 20.64
N ALA A 45 5.35 16.38 20.25
CA ALA A 45 4.42 17.36 19.70
C ALA A 45 3.90 16.95 18.32
N ALA A 46 4.77 16.40 17.46
CA ALA A 46 4.37 15.83 16.17
C ALA A 46 3.39 14.65 16.35
N ALA A 47 3.63 13.78 17.35
CA ALA A 47 2.74 12.66 17.67
C ALA A 47 1.39 13.10 18.25
N ARG A 48 1.33 14.25 18.93
CA ARG A 48 0.10 14.86 19.47
C ARG A 48 -0.71 15.65 18.44
N GLY A 49 -0.33 15.62 17.16
CA GLY A 49 -1.08 16.24 16.06
C GLY A 49 -0.96 17.75 15.95
N THR A 50 -0.14 18.40 16.77
CA THR A 50 0.31 19.77 16.49
C THR A 50 1.39 19.64 15.42
N GLN A 51 1.01 19.80 14.15
CA GLN A 51 1.90 19.64 13.00
C GLN A 51 3.08 20.61 13.07
N LEU A 52 4.15 20.20 13.75
CA LEU A 52 5.47 20.82 13.73
C LEU A 52 6.32 20.18 12.63
N SER A 53 5.82 20.17 11.40
CA SER A 53 6.56 19.64 10.26
C SER A 53 6.83 20.73 9.24
N ASP A 54 7.83 21.55 9.57
CA ASP A 54 8.66 22.26 8.58
C ASP A 54 10.00 21.50 8.44
N ALA A 55 9.89 20.21 8.16
CA ALA A 55 11.02 19.36 7.84
C ALA A 55 10.69 18.68 6.52
N LYS A 56 11.43 19.06 5.48
CA LYS A 56 11.55 18.41 4.17
C LYS A 56 10.81 17.07 4.16
N GLN A 57 9.57 17.07 3.65
CA GLN A 57 8.84 15.83 3.42
C GLN A 57 9.75 14.95 2.54
N PRO A 58 10.15 13.75 2.99
CA PRO A 58 10.82 12.83 2.10
C PRO A 58 9.89 12.60 0.90
N ALA A 59 10.47 12.47 -0.29
CA ALA A 59 9.77 12.33 -1.57
C ALA A 59 8.71 11.19 -1.60
N GLU A 60 8.74 10.33 -0.59
CA GLU A 60 7.94 9.12 -0.40
C GLU A 60 6.51 9.37 0.13
N ASN A 61 6.23 10.52 0.77
CA ASN A 61 4.92 10.80 1.37
C ASN A 61 3.92 11.56 0.48
N TRP A 62 4.27 11.80 -0.79
CA TRP A 62 3.36 12.50 -1.70
C TRP A 62 2.23 11.57 -2.17
N SER A 63 0.98 11.96 -1.91
CA SER A 63 -0.20 11.26 -2.43
C SER A 63 -0.21 11.28 -3.97
N ALA A 64 -0.83 10.27 -4.59
CA ALA A 64 -0.93 10.18 -6.04
C ALA A 64 -1.67 11.39 -6.65
N GLU A 65 -2.70 11.89 -5.96
CA GLU A 65 -3.45 13.09 -6.34
C GLU A 65 -2.56 14.34 -6.33
N SER A 66 -1.77 14.54 -5.25
CA SER A 66 -0.85 15.68 -5.17
C SER A 66 0.23 15.63 -6.25
N LYS A 67 0.78 14.44 -6.55
CA LYS A 67 1.74 14.25 -7.65
C LYS A 67 1.12 14.64 -8.99
N LEU A 68 -0.13 14.24 -9.25
CA LEU A 68 -0.84 14.59 -10.47
C LEU A 68 -1.06 16.10 -10.61
N THR A 69 -1.51 16.77 -9.55
CA THR A 69 -1.71 18.22 -9.54
C THR A 69 -0.42 18.96 -9.89
N ILE A 70 0.69 18.54 -9.30
CA ILE A 70 2.02 19.12 -9.60
C ILE A 70 2.40 18.90 -11.06
N ILE A 71 2.19 17.71 -11.62
CA ILE A 71 2.47 17.43 -13.04
C ILE A 71 1.61 18.32 -13.97
N ILE A 72 0.35 18.58 -13.61
CA ILE A 72 -0.54 19.45 -14.39
C ILE A 72 -0.08 20.91 -14.33
N GLU A 73 0.18 21.42 -13.12
CA GLU A 73 0.64 22.80 -12.90
C GLU A 73 1.99 23.07 -13.60
N THR A 74 2.92 22.10 -13.53
CA THR A 74 4.23 22.19 -14.18
C THR A 74 4.18 21.96 -15.70
N GLY A 75 3.06 21.49 -16.23
CA GLY A 75 2.89 21.28 -17.67
C GLY A 75 2.83 22.57 -18.50
N SER A 76 2.42 23.69 -17.90
CA SER A 76 2.34 25.00 -18.57
C SER A 76 3.51 25.94 -18.27
N LEU A 77 4.40 25.54 -17.35
CA LEU A 77 5.52 26.35 -16.87
C LEU A 77 6.78 26.13 -17.73
N SER A 78 7.58 27.17 -17.93
CA SER A 78 8.92 27.07 -18.52
C SER A 78 9.94 26.45 -17.56
N GLU A 79 11.09 26.00 -18.06
CA GLU A 79 12.13 25.36 -17.22
C GLU A 79 12.59 26.24 -16.05
N LEU A 80 12.67 27.57 -16.27
CA LEU A 80 13.04 28.53 -15.23
C LEU A 80 11.97 28.59 -14.14
N GLU A 81 10.70 28.65 -14.53
CA GLU A 81 9.57 28.71 -13.61
C GLU A 81 9.36 27.39 -12.86
N VAL A 82 9.64 26.26 -13.50
CA VAL A 82 9.68 24.94 -12.83
C VAL A 82 10.75 24.93 -11.76
N GLY A 83 11.93 25.51 -12.02
CA GLY A 83 12.99 25.65 -11.01
C GLY A 83 12.54 26.47 -9.79
N GLU A 84 11.84 27.58 -10.00
CA GLU A 84 11.27 28.38 -8.90
C GLU A 84 10.16 27.64 -8.15
N TYR A 85 9.26 26.99 -8.89
CA TYR A 85 8.17 26.19 -8.35
C TYR A 85 8.69 25.06 -7.45
N CYS A 86 9.70 24.33 -7.94
CA CYS A 86 10.43 23.29 -7.22
C CYS A 86 11.01 23.80 -5.89
N ARG A 87 11.65 24.97 -5.90
CA ARG A 87 12.20 25.59 -4.67
C ARG A 87 11.11 25.97 -3.67
N ARG A 88 9.99 26.51 -4.14
CA ARG A 88 8.84 26.88 -3.28
C ARG A 88 8.16 25.67 -2.65
N LYS A 89 8.04 24.58 -3.41
CA LYS A 89 7.35 23.35 -2.98
C LYS A 89 8.27 22.33 -2.29
N GLY A 90 9.59 22.52 -2.36
CA GLY A 90 10.58 21.60 -1.82
C GLY A 90 10.71 20.29 -2.61
N ILE A 91 10.52 20.35 -3.93
CA ILE A 91 10.53 19.21 -4.85
C ILE A 91 11.68 19.39 -5.83
N PHE A 92 12.30 18.29 -6.26
CA PHE A 92 13.33 18.33 -7.29
C PHE A 92 12.72 18.20 -8.69
N PRO A 93 13.26 18.89 -9.71
CA PRO A 93 12.75 18.79 -11.09
C PRO A 93 12.78 17.35 -11.62
N GLU A 94 13.82 16.58 -11.25
CA GLU A 94 13.95 15.16 -11.58
C GLU A 94 12.78 14.31 -11.07
N GLN A 95 12.25 14.63 -9.89
CA GLN A 95 11.11 13.90 -9.31
C GLN A 95 9.83 14.13 -10.11
N ILE A 96 9.63 15.34 -10.63
CA ILE A 96 8.47 15.66 -11.48
C ILE A 96 8.58 14.88 -12.79
N THR A 97 9.78 14.80 -13.36
CA THR A 97 10.00 14.00 -14.58
C THR A 97 9.79 12.52 -14.33
N ASP A 98 10.23 12.00 -13.19
CA ASP A 98 10.02 10.61 -12.79
C ASP A 98 8.54 10.29 -12.60
N TRP A 99 7.79 11.17 -11.93
CA TRP A 99 6.35 11.00 -11.74
C TRP A 99 5.59 11.07 -13.06
N ARG A 100 6.00 11.97 -13.97
CA ARG A 100 5.44 12.05 -15.33
C ARG A 100 5.69 10.75 -16.10
N ASN A 101 6.91 10.25 -16.08
CA ASN A 101 7.28 9.00 -16.76
C ASN A 101 6.54 7.80 -16.15
N ALA A 102 6.43 7.73 -14.83
CA ALA A 102 5.68 6.70 -14.13
C ALA A 102 4.18 6.74 -14.48
N PHE A 103 3.60 7.94 -14.61
CA PHE A 103 2.20 8.11 -15.02
C PHE A 103 1.96 7.61 -16.45
N ILE A 104 2.82 7.99 -17.39
CA ILE A 104 2.75 7.53 -18.79
C ILE A 104 2.94 6.01 -18.87
N ALA A 105 3.96 5.48 -18.18
CA ALA A 105 4.23 4.05 -18.15
C ALA A 105 3.09 3.25 -17.51
N GLY A 106 2.47 3.77 -16.44
CA GLY A 106 1.31 3.19 -15.77
C GLY A 106 0.09 3.13 -16.70
N SER A 107 -0.18 4.20 -17.46
CA SER A 107 -1.27 4.23 -18.44
C SER A 107 -1.09 3.16 -19.53
N THR A 108 0.12 3.07 -20.10
CA THR A 108 0.43 2.08 -21.14
C THR A 108 0.36 0.64 -20.62
N LYS A 109 0.90 0.38 -19.42
CA LYS A 109 0.84 -0.95 -18.77
C LYS A 109 -0.58 -1.34 -18.38
N GLN A 110 -1.43 -0.40 -17.99
CA GLN A 110 -2.81 -0.71 -17.63
C GLN A 110 -3.66 -1.11 -18.85
N SER A 111 -3.38 -0.53 -20.03
CA SER A 111 -4.02 -0.92 -21.29
C SER A 111 -3.65 -2.36 -21.68
N THR A 112 -2.37 -2.71 -21.63
CA THR A 112 -1.90 -4.05 -21.99
C THR A 112 -2.23 -5.12 -20.94
N ALA A 113 -2.24 -4.76 -19.65
CA ALA A 113 -2.67 -5.66 -18.59
C ALA A 113 -4.17 -5.97 -18.69
N LYS A 114 -5.03 -4.97 -18.98
CA LYS A 114 -6.47 -5.20 -19.14
C LYS A 114 -6.79 -6.17 -20.28
N THR A 115 -6.10 -6.07 -21.41
CA THR A 115 -6.32 -7.00 -22.54
C THR A 115 -5.82 -8.40 -22.21
N ALA A 116 -4.62 -8.55 -21.65
CA ALA A 116 -4.03 -9.84 -21.27
C ALA A 116 -4.84 -10.55 -20.16
N THR A 117 -5.23 -9.85 -19.10
CA THR A 117 -6.03 -10.41 -18.00
C THR A 117 -7.44 -10.81 -18.46
N SER A 118 -8.03 -10.09 -19.42
CA SER A 118 -9.34 -10.45 -19.97
C SER A 118 -9.31 -11.75 -20.78
N GLY A 119 -8.21 -12.01 -21.52
CA GLY A 119 -7.98 -13.26 -22.24
C GLY A 119 -7.78 -14.43 -21.29
N GLN A 120 -6.84 -14.27 -20.34
CA GLN A 120 -6.54 -15.29 -19.32
C GLN A 120 -7.79 -15.67 -18.51
N SER A 121 -8.61 -14.69 -18.09
CA SER A 121 -9.85 -14.97 -17.36
C SER A 121 -10.86 -15.79 -18.16
N ARG A 122 -10.90 -15.65 -19.49
CA ARG A 122 -11.79 -16.46 -20.35
C ARG A 122 -11.27 -17.88 -20.49
N ASP A 123 -9.97 -18.05 -20.69
CA ASP A 123 -9.34 -19.37 -20.82
C ASP A 123 -9.44 -20.15 -19.51
N ASP A 124 -9.22 -19.50 -18.37
CA ASP A 124 -9.38 -20.10 -17.05
C ASP A 124 -10.83 -20.54 -16.80
N LYS A 125 -11.82 -19.70 -17.15
CA LYS A 125 -13.25 -20.06 -17.05
C LYS A 125 -13.60 -21.26 -17.92
N ASN A 126 -13.05 -21.33 -19.13
CA ASN A 126 -13.26 -22.47 -20.02
C ASN A 126 -12.63 -23.73 -19.45
N ARG A 127 -11.42 -23.63 -18.88
CA ARG A 127 -10.74 -24.76 -18.24
C ARG A 127 -11.50 -25.26 -17.02
N ILE A 128 -11.98 -24.37 -16.17
CA ILE A 128 -12.81 -24.72 -15.01
C ILE A 128 -14.06 -25.49 -15.46
N ARG A 129 -14.78 -25.00 -16.48
CA ARG A 129 -15.97 -25.67 -17.01
C ARG A 129 -15.69 -27.05 -17.58
N GLU A 130 -14.52 -27.25 -18.21
CA GLU A 130 -14.10 -28.56 -18.71
C GLU A 130 -13.84 -29.52 -17.55
N LEU A 131 -13.06 -29.08 -16.56
CA LEU A 131 -12.74 -29.85 -15.37
C LEU A 131 -14.00 -30.22 -14.57
N GLU A 132 -14.96 -29.30 -14.43
CA GLU A 132 -16.27 -29.58 -13.80
C GLU A 132 -17.10 -30.60 -14.58
N ARG A 133 -16.99 -30.65 -15.91
CA ARG A 133 -17.67 -31.66 -16.73
C ARG A 133 -17.02 -33.03 -16.57
N GLU A 134 -15.69 -33.09 -16.56
CA GLU A 134 -14.97 -34.33 -16.30
C GLU A 134 -15.24 -34.88 -14.90
N LEU A 135 -15.26 -34.00 -13.88
CA LEU A 135 -15.58 -34.36 -12.51
C LEU A 135 -16.97 -35.00 -12.42
N ARG A 136 -17.99 -34.36 -12.99
CA ARG A 136 -19.36 -34.90 -13.00
C ARG A 136 -19.49 -36.26 -13.68
N ARG A 137 -18.73 -36.49 -14.77
CA ARG A 137 -18.72 -37.80 -15.45
C ARG A 137 -18.08 -38.88 -14.58
N LYS A 138 -16.99 -38.54 -13.88
CA LYS A 138 -16.30 -39.46 -12.95
C LYS A 138 -17.17 -39.76 -11.73
N ASP A 139 -17.83 -38.75 -11.17
CA ASP A 139 -18.76 -38.92 -10.04
C ASP A 139 -19.98 -39.77 -10.42
N ALA A 140 -20.52 -39.60 -11.63
CA ALA A 140 -21.62 -40.45 -12.13
C ALA A 140 -21.19 -41.91 -12.26
N ALA A 141 -20.03 -42.18 -12.87
CA ALA A 141 -19.50 -43.55 -12.96
C ALA A 141 -19.20 -44.16 -11.58
N LEU A 142 -18.69 -43.36 -10.64
CA LEU A 142 -18.49 -43.80 -9.26
C LEU A 142 -19.82 -44.09 -8.55
N ALA A 143 -20.85 -43.28 -8.77
CA ALA A 143 -22.18 -43.52 -8.21
C ALA A 143 -22.82 -44.79 -8.79
N GLU A 144 -22.68 -45.04 -10.09
CA GLU A 144 -23.16 -46.26 -10.74
C GLU A 144 -22.47 -47.50 -10.18
N THR A 145 -21.14 -47.49 -10.03
CA THR A 145 -20.41 -48.61 -9.42
C THR A 145 -20.79 -48.83 -7.95
N ALA A 146 -20.96 -47.76 -7.17
CA ALA A 146 -21.45 -47.84 -5.80
C ALA A 146 -22.87 -48.44 -5.74
N ALA A 147 -23.76 -48.04 -6.65
CA ALA A 147 -25.11 -48.61 -6.75
C ALA A 147 -25.09 -50.11 -7.08
N LEU A 148 -24.23 -50.54 -8.01
CA LEU A 148 -24.05 -51.96 -8.34
C LEU A 148 -23.54 -52.76 -7.13
N LEU A 149 -22.58 -52.23 -6.36
CA LEU A 149 -22.09 -52.87 -5.14
C LEU A 149 -23.18 -53.00 -4.07
N VAL A 150 -24.00 -51.96 -3.89
CA VAL A 150 -25.13 -51.99 -2.95
C VAL A 150 -26.18 -53.01 -3.39
N LEU A 151 -26.51 -53.07 -4.68
CA LEU A 151 -27.46 -54.06 -5.22
C LEU A 151 -26.93 -55.47 -5.02
N ARG A 152 -25.65 -55.74 -5.31
CA ARG A 152 -24.99 -57.02 -5.06
C ARG A 152 -25.07 -57.41 -3.58
N LYS A 153 -24.78 -56.48 -2.66
CA LYS A 153 -24.87 -56.73 -1.22
C LYS A 153 -26.30 -57.10 -0.79
N LYS A 154 -27.32 -56.35 -1.25
CA LYS A 154 -28.72 -56.64 -0.95
C LYS A 154 -29.13 -58.01 -1.48
N LEU A 155 -28.71 -58.34 -2.68
CA LEU A 155 -29.01 -59.60 -3.35
C LEU A 155 -28.42 -60.81 -2.61
N ASN A 156 -27.15 -60.71 -2.18
CA ASN A 156 -26.52 -61.72 -1.32
C ASN A 156 -27.26 -61.92 0.02
N ALA A 157 -27.73 -60.82 0.64
CA ALA A 157 -28.52 -60.89 1.86
C ALA A 157 -29.88 -61.59 1.67
N TYR A 158 -30.54 -61.42 0.52
CA TYR A 158 -31.79 -62.13 0.20
C TYR A 158 -31.58 -63.62 -0.06
N TRP A 159 -30.45 -64.01 -0.66
CA TRP A 159 -30.15 -65.41 -0.95
C TRP A 159 -29.46 -66.16 0.19
N GLY A 160 -29.33 -65.54 1.37
CA GLY A 160 -28.89 -66.24 2.58
C GLY A 160 -27.44 -66.68 2.57
N SER A 161 -26.55 -66.01 1.82
CA SER A 161 -25.12 -66.16 2.04
C SER A 161 -24.67 -65.15 3.10
N ASP A 162 -24.90 -65.51 4.37
CA ASP A 162 -23.88 -65.26 5.37
C ASP A 162 -22.65 -66.06 4.95
N ASP A 163 -21.76 -65.45 4.17
CA ASP A 163 -20.36 -65.83 4.26
C ASP A 163 -19.78 -65.04 5.43
N GLU A 164 -20.07 -65.52 6.65
CA GLU A 164 -19.05 -65.49 7.70
C GLU A 164 -17.85 -66.31 7.20
N ALA A 165 -16.88 -65.64 6.58
CA ALA A 165 -15.51 -66.13 6.50
C ALA A 165 -14.58 -64.99 6.04
N ASN A 166 -13.86 -64.43 7.02
CA ASN A 166 -12.50 -63.87 6.94
C ASN A 166 -12.11 -63.01 5.72
#